data_AF-A0A1J3G795-F1
#
_entry.id   AF-A0A1J3G795-F1
#
_cell.length_a   1.000
_cell.length_b   1.000
_cell.length_c   1.000
_cell.angle_alpha   90.00
_cell.angle_beta   90.00
_cell.angle_gamma   90.00
#
_symmetry.space_group_name_H-M   'P 1'
#
loop_
_entity.id
_entity.type
_entity.pdbx_description
1 polymer ?
#
loop_
_entity_poly.entity_id
_entity_poly.type
_entity_poly.pdbx_seq_one_letter_code
_entity_poly.pdbx_strand_id
1 'polypeptide(L)'
;QHYVNESLAFAVKRGGFMYGTVTEEGQVEVDFIYEPPQQGTEANLILMRDAEEEKRVDAIAMGLGMRRVGFIFSQTVMQDKTGYTLSNTEVLQAAELHAESELQEWVTAVVKLEVNEDGGADVHFEAFQMSDMCIRLFKEGWFETEIGPDDDPKLSKMNKEVVVGVKDVKEVDNDFFLVVVKILDHQGPLSSTFPIENRSIRATMRALKTQLDRAKSLALVKRISDFHLLLFVAQFLDVSSDVPALAECVRLQSPVPEGYALLIESMANTC
;
A
#
# COMPACT_ATOMS: atom_id res chain seq x y z
N GLN A 1 -2.58 -3.15 -9.98
CA GLN A 1 -2.34 -3.44 -11.41
C GLN A 1 -3.43 -2.90 -12.33
N HIS A 2 -4.65 -3.47 -12.35
CA HIS A 2 -5.72 -3.09 -13.30
C HIS A 2 -5.96 -1.58 -13.40
N TYR A 3 -6.12 -0.88 -12.28
CA TYR A 3 -6.39 0.55 -12.31
C TYR A 3 -5.23 1.39 -12.87
N VAL A 4 -3.99 1.12 -12.46
CA VAL A 4 -2.83 1.88 -12.95
C VAL A 4 -2.61 1.63 -14.44
N ASN A 5 -2.84 0.40 -14.91
CA ASN A 5 -2.73 0.05 -16.33
C ASN A 5 -3.89 0.65 -17.16
N GLU A 6 -5.13 0.40 -16.76
CA GLU A 6 -6.32 0.71 -17.57
C GLU A 6 -6.77 2.18 -17.43
N SER A 7 -6.55 2.81 -16.28
CA SER A 7 -7.07 4.16 -16.00
C SER A 7 -6.00 5.24 -16.03
N LEU A 8 -4.75 4.91 -15.68
CA LEU A 8 -3.67 5.90 -15.59
C LEU A 8 -2.57 5.68 -16.63
N ALA A 9 -2.51 4.52 -17.28
CA ALA A 9 -1.44 4.11 -18.19
C ALA A 9 -0.03 4.40 -17.62
N PHE A 10 0.14 4.29 -16.29
CA PHE A 10 1.38 4.63 -15.57
C PHE A 10 1.90 6.06 -15.82
N ALA A 11 1.02 7.00 -16.17
CA ALA A 11 1.40 8.41 -16.42
C ALA A 11 1.69 9.20 -15.14
N VAL A 12 1.15 8.75 -14.00
CA VAL A 12 1.40 9.34 -12.67
C VAL A 12 1.64 8.23 -11.67
N LYS A 13 2.42 8.53 -10.62
CA LYS A 13 2.64 7.61 -9.51
C LYS A 13 1.38 7.40 -8.69
N ARG A 14 1.21 6.20 -8.14
CA ARG A 14 0.26 5.89 -7.08
C ARG A 14 0.92 5.00 -6.06
N GLY A 15 0.45 5.03 -4.83
CA GLY A 15 0.89 4.11 -3.80
C GLY A 15 -0.18 3.77 -2.79
N GLY A 16 0.14 2.79 -1.95
CA GLY A 16 -0.75 2.26 -0.94
C GLY A 16 0.03 1.56 0.17
N PHE A 17 -0.59 1.45 1.32
CA PHE A 17 -0.08 0.68 2.44
C PHE A 17 -0.50 -0.78 2.30
N MET A 18 0.47 -1.68 2.41
CA MET A 18 0.26 -3.12 2.37
C MET A 18 -0.07 -3.62 3.77
N TYR A 19 -1.11 -4.45 3.88
CA TYR A 19 -1.55 -5.06 5.12
C TYR A 19 -1.58 -6.57 4.99
N GLY A 20 -1.22 -7.24 6.08
CA GLY A 20 -1.23 -8.69 6.19
C GLY A 20 -0.49 -9.14 7.44
N THR A 21 0.33 -10.19 7.35
CA THR A 21 1.00 -10.78 8.50
C THR A 21 2.51 -10.93 8.28
N VAL A 22 3.24 -11.14 9.38
CA VAL A 22 4.65 -11.54 9.33
C VAL A 22 4.77 -12.89 10.01
N THR A 23 5.30 -13.88 9.31
CA THR A 23 5.46 -15.24 9.83
C THR A 23 6.63 -15.31 10.83
N GLU A 24 6.73 -16.41 11.59
CA GLU A 24 7.85 -16.63 12.51
C GLU A 24 9.21 -16.69 11.80
N GLU A 25 9.22 -17.01 10.51
CA GLU A 25 10.41 -17.02 9.66
C GLU A 25 10.78 -15.63 9.10
N GLY A 26 10.01 -14.59 9.44
CA GLY A 26 10.21 -13.22 8.96
C GLY A 26 9.66 -12.98 7.54
N GLN A 27 8.81 -13.86 7.02
CA GLN A 27 8.17 -13.67 5.71
C GLN A 27 6.98 -12.72 5.85
N VAL A 28 6.86 -11.77 4.94
CA VAL A 28 5.71 -10.85 4.87
C VAL A 28 4.67 -11.41 3.91
N GLU A 29 3.48 -11.69 4.44
CA GLU A 29 2.30 -12.05 3.66
C GLU A 29 1.41 -10.81 3.52
N VAL A 30 1.09 -10.41 2.29
CA VAL A 30 0.25 -9.23 2.00
C VAL A 30 -1.13 -9.69 1.52
N ASP A 31 -2.18 -9.32 2.26
CA ASP A 31 -3.55 -9.75 1.99
C ASP A 31 -4.41 -8.65 1.35
N PHE A 32 -4.14 -7.38 1.64
CA PHE A 32 -4.79 -6.26 0.98
C PHE A 32 -3.91 -5.00 0.94
N ILE A 33 -4.28 -4.06 0.08
CA ILE A 33 -3.63 -2.77 -0.08
C ILE A 33 -4.67 -1.68 0.16
N TYR A 34 -4.38 -0.75 1.06
CA TYR A 34 -5.17 0.46 1.26
C TYR A 34 -4.50 1.63 0.53
N GLU A 35 -5.24 2.33 -0.32
CA GLU A 35 -4.76 3.53 -1.02
C GLU A 35 -5.21 4.78 -0.26
N PRO A 36 -4.32 5.48 0.47
CA PRO A 36 -4.71 6.72 1.12
C PRO A 36 -5.06 7.80 0.08
N PRO A 37 -5.78 8.88 0.48
CA PRO A 37 -5.91 10.05 -0.38
C PRO A 37 -4.52 10.51 -0.80
N GLN A 38 -4.32 10.76 -2.09
CA GLN A 38 -2.97 10.96 -2.63
C GLN A 38 -2.98 11.81 -3.89
N GLN A 39 -1.85 12.45 -4.15
CA GLN A 39 -1.58 13.21 -5.36
C GLN A 39 -0.29 12.71 -6.00
N GLY A 40 -0.43 11.99 -7.10
CA GLY A 40 0.67 11.54 -7.93
C GLY A 40 1.00 12.54 -9.04
N THR A 41 2.28 12.70 -9.32
CA THR A 41 2.81 13.30 -10.54
C THR A 41 3.71 12.28 -11.25
N GLU A 42 4.39 12.69 -12.31
CA GLU A 42 5.40 11.85 -12.96
C GLU A 42 6.59 11.54 -12.04
N ALA A 43 7.01 12.53 -11.26
CA ALA A 43 8.22 12.46 -10.42
C ALA A 43 7.93 12.09 -8.96
N ASN A 44 6.79 12.53 -8.42
CA ASN A 44 6.52 12.50 -6.99
C ASN A 44 5.18 11.86 -6.65
N LEU A 45 5.09 11.29 -5.46
CA LEU A 45 3.87 10.79 -4.88
C LEU A 45 3.68 11.42 -3.49
N ILE A 46 2.63 12.23 -3.35
CA ILE A 46 2.28 12.86 -2.09
C ILE A 46 1.12 12.09 -1.47
N LEU A 47 1.33 11.53 -0.27
CA LEU A 47 0.28 10.88 0.52
C LEU A 47 -0.41 11.93 1.40
N MET A 48 -1.69 12.18 1.16
CA MET A 48 -2.53 13.08 1.95
C MET A 48 -3.23 12.27 3.05
N ARG A 49 -2.44 11.81 4.04
CA ARG A 49 -2.89 10.92 5.12
C ARG A 49 -4.13 11.49 5.85
N ASP A 50 -5.16 10.67 5.96
CA ASP A 50 -6.37 10.98 6.73
C ASP A 50 -6.39 10.10 7.99
N ALA A 51 -6.16 10.72 9.15
CA ALA A 51 -6.05 10.01 10.41
C ALA A 51 -7.35 9.28 10.82
N GLU A 52 -8.52 9.78 10.44
CA GLU A 52 -9.80 9.14 10.78
C GLU A 52 -10.09 7.96 9.86
N GLU A 53 -9.71 8.06 8.58
CA GLU A 53 -9.76 6.92 7.66
C GLU A 53 -8.75 5.84 8.03
N GLU A 54 -7.50 6.21 8.32
CA GLU A 54 -6.46 5.26 8.75
C GLU A 54 -6.85 4.53 10.04
N LYS A 55 -7.49 5.20 11.01
CA LYS A 55 -8.03 4.51 12.21
C LYS A 55 -9.02 3.39 11.86
N ARG A 56 -9.89 3.60 10.85
CA ARG A 56 -10.81 2.55 10.38
C ARG A 56 -10.06 1.41 9.71
N VAL A 57 -9.07 1.74 8.87
CA VAL A 57 -8.22 0.74 8.21
C VAL A 57 -7.48 -0.11 9.24
N ASP A 58 -6.84 0.52 10.23
CA ASP A 58 -6.11 -0.17 11.29
C ASP A 58 -7.05 -1.00 12.18
N ALA A 59 -8.26 -0.52 12.46
CA ALA A 59 -9.28 -1.28 13.20
C ALA A 59 -9.77 -2.52 12.42
N ILE A 60 -9.95 -2.41 11.10
CA ILE A 60 -10.29 -3.55 10.23
C ILE A 60 -9.12 -4.53 10.22
N ALA A 61 -7.88 -4.06 10.01
CA ALA A 61 -6.69 -4.89 10.01
C ALA A 61 -6.58 -5.67 11.34
N MET A 62 -6.75 -4.99 12.47
CA MET A 62 -6.74 -5.60 13.80
C MET A 62 -7.79 -6.71 13.93
N GLY A 63 -9.05 -6.47 13.52
CA GLY A 63 -10.09 -7.50 13.53
C GLY A 63 -9.81 -8.67 12.58
N LEU A 64 -9.15 -8.40 11.46
CA LEU A 64 -8.65 -9.42 10.53
C LEU A 64 -7.39 -10.16 11.03
N GLY A 65 -6.81 -9.75 12.15
CA GLY A 65 -5.56 -10.32 12.67
C GLY A 65 -4.34 -9.94 11.83
N MET A 66 -4.41 -8.81 11.14
CA MET A 66 -3.41 -8.28 10.23
C MET A 66 -2.85 -6.96 10.78
N ARG A 67 -1.73 -6.51 10.21
CA ARG A 67 -1.10 -5.22 10.49
C ARG A 67 -0.57 -4.59 9.22
N ARG A 68 -0.18 -3.33 9.29
CA ARG A 68 0.56 -2.65 8.22
C ARG A 68 1.96 -3.27 8.13
N VAL A 69 2.32 -3.79 6.97
CA VAL A 69 3.58 -4.54 6.75
C VAL A 69 4.47 -3.94 5.67
N GLY A 70 3.98 -2.94 4.92
CA GLY A 70 4.77 -2.34 3.89
C GLY A 70 4.10 -1.19 3.15
N PHE A 71 4.82 -0.70 2.15
CA PHE A 71 4.36 0.31 1.22
C PHE A 71 4.58 -0.17 -0.21
N ILE A 72 3.62 0.08 -1.08
CA ILE A 72 3.72 -0.21 -2.51
C ILE A 72 3.48 1.05 -3.30
N PHE A 73 4.26 1.28 -4.35
CA PHE A 73 3.99 2.37 -5.29
C PHE A 73 4.34 1.99 -6.73
N SER A 74 3.79 2.73 -7.69
CA SER A 74 4.09 2.56 -9.12
C SER A 74 5.11 3.59 -9.59
N GLN A 75 6.10 3.14 -10.35
CA GLN A 75 6.95 4.01 -11.15
C GLN A 75 6.29 4.32 -12.49
N THR A 76 6.65 5.47 -13.07
CA THR A 76 6.16 5.84 -14.40
C THR A 76 7.05 5.24 -15.49
N VAL A 77 6.49 5.08 -16.70
CA VAL A 77 7.22 4.54 -17.86
C VAL A 77 8.46 5.38 -18.23
N MET A 78 8.45 6.66 -17.89
CA MET A 78 9.56 7.58 -18.16
C MET A 78 10.74 7.32 -17.22
N GLN A 79 10.46 7.00 -15.96
CA GLN A 79 11.48 6.72 -14.94
C GLN A 79 12.25 5.44 -15.25
N ASP A 80 11.60 4.40 -15.76
CA ASP A 80 12.26 3.12 -16.11
C ASP A 80 13.45 3.31 -17.07
N LYS A 81 13.44 4.38 -17.88
CA LYS A 81 14.49 4.71 -18.86
C LYS A 81 15.70 5.43 -18.26
N THR A 82 15.68 5.78 -16.98
CA THR A 82 16.68 6.66 -16.36
C THR A 82 17.85 5.91 -15.70
N GLY A 83 17.73 4.58 -15.56
CA GLY A 83 18.83 3.71 -15.12
C GLY A 83 19.20 3.87 -13.65
N TYR A 84 18.19 3.94 -12.78
CA TYR A 84 18.31 3.80 -11.32
C TYR A 84 17.10 3.02 -10.79
N THR A 85 17.27 2.33 -9.66
CA THR A 85 16.19 1.53 -9.07
C THR A 85 15.14 2.40 -8.41
N LEU A 86 15.54 3.22 -7.44
CA LEU A 86 14.70 4.21 -6.76
C LEU A 86 15.30 5.60 -6.87
N SER A 87 14.48 6.63 -7.04
CA SER A 87 14.92 8.03 -6.95
C SER A 87 15.23 8.41 -5.50
N ASN A 88 15.96 9.51 -5.29
CA ASN A 88 16.21 10.07 -3.96
C ASN A 88 14.91 10.40 -3.22
N THR A 89 13.88 10.90 -3.91
CA THR A 89 12.54 11.13 -3.34
C THR A 89 11.86 9.84 -2.89
N GLU A 90 12.00 8.75 -3.66
CA GLU A 90 11.45 7.44 -3.32
C GLU A 90 12.20 6.78 -2.17
N VAL A 91 13.54 6.89 -2.14
CA VAL A 91 14.37 6.43 -1.02
C VAL A 91 13.97 7.14 0.28
N LEU A 92 13.80 8.46 0.24
CA LEU A 92 13.38 9.23 1.42
C LEU A 92 11.99 8.80 1.90
N GLN A 93 11.01 8.70 1.00
CA GLN A 93 9.65 8.26 1.36
C GLN A 93 9.65 6.83 1.90
N ALA A 94 10.40 5.92 1.29
CA ALA A 94 10.52 4.54 1.77
C ALA A 94 11.20 4.46 3.14
N ALA A 95 12.26 5.26 3.37
CA ALA A 95 12.96 5.32 4.64
C ALA A 95 12.09 5.92 5.75
N GLU A 96 11.33 6.98 5.45
CA GLU A 96 10.36 7.60 6.36
C GLU A 96 9.30 6.59 6.80
N LEU A 97 8.62 5.95 5.85
CA LEU A 97 7.54 5.00 6.15
C LEU A 97 8.05 3.75 6.88
N HIS A 98 9.22 3.23 6.52
CA HIS A 98 9.84 2.12 7.26
C HIS A 98 10.23 2.57 8.68
N ALA A 99 10.86 3.74 8.84
CA ALA A 99 11.24 4.26 10.15
C ALA A 99 10.04 4.48 11.08
N GLU A 100 8.91 4.97 10.55
CA GLU A 100 7.63 5.14 11.24
C GLU A 100 6.98 3.82 11.66
N SER A 101 7.15 2.75 10.85
CA SER A 101 6.48 1.47 11.09
C SER A 101 6.97 0.73 12.34
N GLU A 102 8.21 1.00 12.75
CA GLU A 102 8.95 0.25 13.77
C GLU A 102 9.04 -1.27 13.49
N LEU A 103 8.72 -1.70 12.27
CA LEU A 103 8.74 -3.09 11.84
C LEU A 103 10.07 -3.42 11.18
N GLN A 104 10.75 -4.46 11.66
CA GLN A 104 12.02 -4.90 11.08
C GLN A 104 11.83 -5.50 9.67
N GLU A 105 10.74 -6.23 9.45
CA GLU A 105 10.42 -6.89 8.18
C GLU A 105 9.65 -5.98 7.21
N TRP A 106 9.76 -4.65 7.31
CA TRP A 106 9.02 -3.74 6.43
C TRP A 106 9.43 -3.88 4.97
N VAL A 107 8.44 -4.02 4.08
CA VAL A 107 8.66 -4.16 2.63
C VAL A 107 8.22 -2.92 1.87
N THR A 108 9.08 -2.45 0.98
CA THR A 108 8.79 -1.47 -0.07
C THR A 108 8.68 -2.19 -1.41
N ALA A 109 7.48 -2.27 -1.98
CA ALA A 109 7.21 -2.85 -3.28
C ALA A 109 7.07 -1.78 -4.37
N VAL A 110 7.60 -2.07 -5.55
CA VAL A 110 7.60 -1.18 -6.71
C VAL A 110 6.90 -1.88 -7.87
N VAL A 111 5.95 -1.19 -8.48
CA VAL A 111 5.24 -1.66 -9.67
C VAL A 111 5.77 -0.90 -10.88
N LYS A 112 6.33 -1.62 -11.85
CA LYS A 112 6.86 -1.07 -13.10
C LYS A 112 6.02 -1.57 -14.28
N LEU A 113 6.01 -0.81 -15.35
CA LEU A 113 5.46 -1.24 -16.64
C LEU A 113 6.64 -1.41 -17.60
N GLU A 114 6.92 -2.65 -17.97
CA GLU A 114 7.91 -2.99 -18.98
C GLU A 114 7.22 -3.04 -20.35
N VAL A 115 7.73 -2.24 -21.29
CA VAL A 115 7.23 -2.26 -22.67
C VAL A 115 8.10 -3.22 -23.47
N ASN A 116 7.51 -4.33 -23.90
CA ASN A 116 8.17 -5.35 -24.70
C ASN A 116 8.45 -4.84 -26.12
N GLU A 117 9.41 -5.48 -26.80
CA GLU A 117 9.83 -5.12 -28.17
C GLU A 117 8.68 -5.14 -29.19
N ASP A 118 7.65 -5.98 -28.95
CA ASP A 118 6.44 -6.09 -29.79
C ASP A 118 5.37 -5.01 -29.51
N GLY A 119 5.67 -4.04 -28.61
CA GLY A 119 4.73 -3.00 -28.20
C GLY A 119 3.67 -3.46 -27.19
N GLY A 120 3.79 -4.69 -26.66
CA GLY A 120 3.04 -5.15 -25.50
C GLY A 120 3.58 -4.52 -24.21
N ALA A 121 2.76 -4.41 -23.17
CA ALA A 121 3.17 -3.86 -21.89
C ALA A 121 2.87 -4.86 -20.77
N ASP A 122 3.93 -5.33 -20.11
CA ASP A 122 3.85 -6.24 -18.97
C ASP A 122 4.11 -5.49 -17.67
N VAL A 123 3.43 -5.91 -16.60
CA VAL A 123 3.61 -5.28 -15.28
C VAL A 123 4.60 -6.11 -14.49
N HIS A 124 5.71 -5.47 -14.11
CA HIS A 124 6.78 -6.06 -13.34
C HIS A 124 6.71 -5.58 -11.87
N PHE A 125 7.10 -6.46 -10.94
CA PHE A 125 7.14 -6.15 -9.52
C PHE A 125 8.54 -6.37 -8.97
N GLU A 126 9.04 -5.38 -8.25
CA GLU A 126 10.23 -5.49 -7.44
C GLU A 126 9.88 -5.25 -5.97
N ALA A 127 10.61 -5.88 -5.06
CA ALA A 127 10.42 -5.68 -3.63
C ALA A 127 11.78 -5.46 -2.98
N PHE A 128 11.82 -4.50 -2.08
CA PHE A 128 13.01 -4.09 -1.36
C PHE A 128 12.69 -3.90 0.12
N GLN A 129 13.69 -4.11 0.96
CA GLN A 129 13.74 -3.57 2.30
C GLN A 129 14.82 -2.48 2.31
N MET A 130 14.52 -1.34 2.93
CA MET A 130 15.55 -0.32 3.15
C MET A 130 16.58 -0.88 4.14
N SER A 131 17.86 -0.71 3.84
CA SER A 131 18.94 -1.24 4.68
C SER A 131 18.92 -0.63 6.08
N ASP A 132 19.37 -1.38 7.08
CA ASP A 132 19.46 -0.89 8.47
C ASP A 132 20.25 0.43 8.56
N MET A 133 21.29 0.58 7.71
CA MET A 133 22.06 1.80 7.61
C MET A 133 21.24 2.96 7.06
N CYS A 134 20.43 2.73 6.02
CA CYS A 134 19.50 3.75 5.50
C CYS A 134 18.57 4.26 6.59
N ILE A 135 17.90 3.34 7.30
CA ILE A 135 16.97 3.69 8.38
C ILE A 135 17.65 4.42 9.53
N ARG A 136 18.87 3.99 9.89
CA ARG A 136 19.67 4.67 10.91
C ARG A 136 20.03 6.10 10.49
N LEU A 137 20.57 6.29 9.30
CA LEU A 137 20.95 7.60 8.77
C LEU A 137 19.73 8.53 8.69
N PHE A 138 18.58 8.00 8.29
CA PHE A 138 17.32 8.73 8.27
C PHE A 138 16.89 9.17 9.69
N LYS A 139 16.83 8.25 10.65
CA LYS A 139 16.45 8.55 12.05
C LYS A 139 17.41 9.52 12.74
N GLU A 140 18.69 9.49 12.40
CA GLU A 140 19.67 10.44 12.91
C GLU A 140 19.64 11.80 12.17
N GLY A 141 18.76 11.96 11.16
CA GLY A 141 18.60 13.18 10.39
C GLY A 141 19.80 13.50 9.51
N TRP A 142 20.46 12.50 8.93
CA TRP A 142 21.64 12.69 8.07
C TRP A 142 21.29 12.97 6.61
N PHE A 143 20.11 12.55 6.15
CA PHE A 143 19.63 12.85 4.81
C PHE A 143 19.32 14.33 4.65
N GLU A 144 19.67 14.89 3.50
CA GLU A 144 19.10 16.14 3.03
C GLU A 144 17.73 15.86 2.41
N THR A 145 16.68 16.48 2.95
CA THR A 145 15.29 16.22 2.55
C THR A 145 14.76 17.23 1.52
N GLU A 146 15.47 18.34 1.33
CA GLU A 146 15.17 19.32 0.29
C GLU A 146 15.87 18.91 -1.01
N ILE A 147 15.10 18.42 -1.98
CA ILE A 147 15.64 17.98 -3.27
C ILE A 147 15.39 19.06 -4.31
N GLY A 148 16.47 19.60 -4.88
CA GLY A 148 16.44 20.63 -5.91
C GLY A 148 16.09 20.07 -7.30
N PRO A 149 15.65 20.92 -8.25
CA PRO A 149 15.30 20.49 -9.61
C PRO A 149 16.52 20.00 -10.43
N ASP A 150 17.72 20.42 -10.06
CA ASP A 150 18.99 20.07 -10.73
C ASP A 150 19.71 18.90 -10.03
N ASP A 151 19.12 18.34 -8.98
CA ASP A 151 19.74 17.25 -8.22
C ASP A 151 19.64 15.93 -8.98
N ASP A 152 20.72 15.15 -8.95
CA ASP A 152 20.72 13.83 -9.58
C ASP A 152 19.76 12.89 -8.81
N PRO A 153 18.67 12.41 -9.43
CA PRO A 153 17.72 11.52 -8.77
C PRO A 153 18.36 10.19 -8.33
N LYS A 154 19.51 9.80 -8.90
CA LYS A 154 20.25 8.58 -8.53
C LYS A 154 20.96 8.66 -7.18
N LEU A 155 21.16 9.88 -6.67
CA LEU A 155 22.00 10.15 -5.51
C LEU A 155 21.17 10.76 -4.38
N SER A 156 21.30 10.17 -3.19
CA SER A 156 20.82 10.78 -1.96
C SER A 156 21.92 11.63 -1.34
N LYS A 157 21.60 12.88 -1.02
CA LYS A 157 22.51 13.83 -0.38
C LYS A 157 22.49 13.68 1.15
N MET A 158 23.66 13.85 1.75
CA MET A 158 23.89 13.74 3.18
C MET A 158 24.40 15.07 3.73
N ASN A 159 23.90 15.48 4.90
CA ASN A 159 24.37 16.69 5.58
C ASN A 159 25.72 16.50 6.28
N LYS A 160 26.19 15.26 6.42
CA LYS A 160 27.48 14.84 6.99
C LYS A 160 28.20 13.91 6.02
N GLU A 161 29.52 13.82 6.18
CA GLU A 161 30.32 12.85 5.43
C GLU A 161 29.99 11.43 5.89
N VAL A 162 29.76 10.55 4.93
CA VAL A 162 29.57 9.11 5.12
C VAL A 162 30.64 8.35 4.35
N VAL A 163 31.06 7.21 4.88
CA VAL A 163 32.08 6.37 4.24
C VAL A 163 31.40 5.36 3.32
N VAL A 164 31.65 5.47 2.02
CA VAL A 164 31.26 4.46 1.03
C VAL A 164 32.53 3.77 0.52
N GLY A 165 32.69 2.50 0.88
CA GLY A 165 33.93 1.75 0.66
C GLY A 165 35.08 2.30 1.51
N VAL A 166 35.90 3.18 0.92
CA VAL A 166 37.07 3.82 1.57
C VAL A 166 37.11 5.33 1.36
N LYS A 167 36.02 5.93 0.87
CA LYS A 167 35.94 7.35 0.56
C LYS A 167 34.86 8.01 1.40
N ASP A 168 35.19 9.18 1.94
CA ASP A 168 34.23 10.10 2.53
C ASP A 168 33.48 10.81 1.40
N VAL A 169 32.15 10.69 1.41
CA VAL A 169 31.26 11.29 0.41
C VAL A 169 30.06 11.95 1.09
N LYS A 170 29.41 12.87 0.38
CA LYS A 170 28.12 13.45 0.78
C LYS A 170 26.98 13.09 -0.16
N GLU A 171 27.29 12.41 -1.25
CA GLU A 171 26.31 11.90 -2.21
C GLU A 171 26.51 10.40 -2.30
N VAL A 172 25.43 9.66 -2.05
CA VAL A 172 25.43 8.20 -1.99
C VAL A 172 24.49 7.69 -3.07
N ASP A 173 24.97 6.73 -3.87
CA ASP A 173 24.13 6.02 -4.83
C ASP A 173 23.01 5.29 -4.09
N ASN A 174 21.77 5.51 -4.55
CA ASN A 174 20.57 5.01 -3.90
C ASN A 174 20.55 3.49 -3.77
N ASP A 175 21.20 2.75 -4.68
CA ASP A 175 21.24 1.29 -4.64
C ASP A 175 21.95 0.75 -3.38
N PHE A 176 22.83 1.52 -2.74
CA PHE A 176 23.43 1.14 -1.44
C PHE A 176 22.41 1.06 -0.30
N PHE A 177 21.23 1.67 -0.45
CA PHE A 177 20.18 1.64 0.55
C PHE A 177 19.18 0.51 0.35
N LEU A 178 19.26 -0.24 -0.76
CA LEU A 178 18.26 -1.21 -1.14
C LEU A 178 18.74 -2.64 -0.87
N VAL A 179 17.91 -3.41 -0.16
CA VAL A 179 18.08 -4.85 0.02
C VAL A 179 16.98 -5.55 -0.75
N VAL A 180 17.33 -6.34 -1.77
CA VAL A 180 16.35 -7.05 -2.61
C VAL A 180 15.61 -8.11 -1.78
N VAL A 181 14.29 -8.13 -1.89
CA VAL A 181 13.40 -9.10 -1.25
C VAL A 181 12.82 -10.03 -2.31
N LYS A 182 12.84 -11.33 -2.04
CA LYS A 182 12.24 -12.32 -2.95
C LYS A 182 10.71 -12.26 -2.84
N ILE A 183 10.06 -12.11 -3.98
CA ILE A 183 8.59 -12.19 -4.08
C ILE A 183 8.18 -13.66 -4.23
N LEU A 184 7.18 -14.08 -3.46
CA LEU A 184 6.55 -15.39 -3.51
C LEU A 184 5.06 -15.21 -3.76
N ASP A 185 4.44 -16.21 -4.39
CA ASP A 185 2.99 -16.21 -4.56
C ASP A 185 2.30 -16.48 -3.22
N HIS A 186 1.29 -15.65 -2.93
CA HIS A 186 0.41 -15.78 -1.79
C HIS A 186 -1.04 -15.66 -2.25
N GLN A 187 -1.95 -16.35 -1.56
CA GLN A 187 -3.39 -16.21 -1.78
C GLN A 187 -4.07 -15.92 -0.44
N GLY A 188 -4.45 -14.65 -0.26
CA GLY A 188 -5.15 -14.20 0.93
C GLY A 188 -6.62 -14.64 1.00
N PRO A 189 -7.27 -14.51 2.17
CA PRO A 189 -8.64 -14.96 2.39
C PRO A 189 -9.70 -13.98 1.88
N LEU A 190 -9.30 -12.77 1.48
CA LEU A 190 -10.20 -11.69 1.07
C LEU A 190 -10.37 -11.65 -0.45
N SER A 191 -11.57 -11.25 -0.87
CA SER A 191 -11.82 -10.86 -2.26
C SER A 191 -11.44 -9.39 -2.49
N SER A 192 -11.16 -9.06 -3.75
CA SER A 192 -10.89 -7.69 -4.21
C SER A 192 -11.81 -7.34 -5.37
N THR A 193 -13.12 -7.31 -5.11
CA THR A 193 -14.16 -7.08 -6.13
C THR A 193 -14.97 -5.81 -5.91
N PHE A 194 -14.88 -5.21 -4.72
CA PHE A 194 -15.53 -3.95 -4.41
C PHE A 194 -14.71 -2.76 -4.94
N PRO A 195 -15.33 -1.60 -5.27
CA PRO A 195 -14.61 -0.41 -5.67
C PRO A 195 -13.65 0.08 -4.59
N ILE A 196 -12.39 0.32 -4.98
CA ILE A 196 -11.33 0.81 -4.10
C ILE A 196 -11.52 2.31 -3.83
N GLU A 197 -11.35 2.71 -2.58
CA GLU A 197 -11.38 4.10 -2.12
C GLU A 197 -10.32 4.98 -2.80
N ASN A 198 -10.49 6.30 -2.73
CA ASN A 198 -9.51 7.29 -3.22
C ASN A 198 -9.12 7.12 -4.72
N ARG A 199 -9.96 6.44 -5.47
CA ARG A 199 -9.91 6.30 -6.94
C ARG A 199 -10.95 7.20 -7.61
N SER A 200 -10.87 7.33 -8.92
CA SER A 200 -11.78 8.18 -9.71
C SER A 200 -13.27 7.83 -9.52
N ILE A 201 -13.57 6.55 -9.28
CA ILE A 201 -14.92 6.05 -9.05
C ILE A 201 -15.12 5.85 -7.56
N ARG A 202 -16.03 6.61 -6.96
CA ARG A 202 -16.41 6.43 -5.55
C ARG A 202 -17.33 5.23 -5.39
N ALA A 203 -17.11 4.46 -4.33
CA ALA A 203 -18.04 3.43 -3.90
C ALA A 203 -19.41 4.06 -3.57
N THR A 204 -20.48 3.32 -3.84
CA THR A 204 -21.87 3.78 -3.60
C THR A 204 -22.68 2.68 -2.93
N MET A 205 -23.80 3.04 -2.31
CA MET A 205 -24.76 2.06 -1.77
C MET A 205 -25.26 1.09 -2.85
N ARG A 206 -25.34 1.54 -4.12
CA ARG A 206 -25.67 0.69 -5.27
C ARG A 206 -24.59 -0.35 -5.54
N ALA A 207 -23.31 0.00 -5.39
CA ALA A 207 -22.21 -0.95 -5.51
C ALA A 207 -22.29 -2.01 -4.40
N LEU A 208 -22.60 -1.60 -3.16
CA LEU A 208 -22.85 -2.51 -2.04
C LEU A 208 -23.98 -3.48 -2.35
N LYS A 209 -25.14 -2.97 -2.79
CA LYS A 209 -26.27 -3.81 -3.22
C LYS A 209 -25.88 -4.80 -4.30
N THR A 210 -25.17 -4.33 -5.33
CA THR A 210 -24.76 -5.17 -6.47
C THR A 210 -23.83 -6.31 -6.04
N GLN A 211 -22.86 -6.03 -5.17
CA GLN A 211 -21.95 -7.06 -4.63
C GLN A 211 -22.71 -8.08 -3.77
N LEU A 212 -23.58 -7.58 -2.89
CA LEU A 212 -24.43 -8.41 -2.07
C LEU A 212 -25.32 -9.31 -2.95
N ASP A 213 -26.00 -8.79 -3.97
CA ASP A 213 -26.91 -9.55 -4.83
C ASP A 213 -26.19 -10.60 -5.69
N ARG A 214 -24.98 -10.28 -6.19
CA ARG A 214 -24.16 -11.19 -7.00
C ARG A 214 -23.83 -12.48 -6.26
N ALA A 215 -23.60 -12.39 -4.95
CA ALA A 215 -23.21 -13.49 -4.09
C ALA A 215 -24.33 -13.95 -3.14
N LYS A 216 -25.60 -13.70 -3.49
CA LYS A 216 -26.77 -14.00 -2.65
C LYS A 216 -26.92 -15.48 -2.22
N SER A 217 -26.29 -16.41 -2.95
CA SER A 217 -26.26 -17.83 -2.61
C SER A 217 -25.30 -18.17 -1.48
N LEU A 218 -24.40 -17.25 -1.11
CA LEU A 218 -23.42 -17.41 -0.05
C LEU A 218 -23.90 -16.77 1.26
N ALA A 219 -23.36 -17.24 2.38
CA ALA A 219 -23.57 -16.60 3.68
C ALA A 219 -23.08 -15.15 3.68
N LEU A 220 -23.70 -14.27 4.47
CA LEU A 220 -23.34 -12.84 4.52
C LEU A 220 -21.85 -12.61 4.75
N VAL A 221 -21.24 -13.35 5.69
CA VAL A 221 -19.80 -13.24 6.00
C VAL A 221 -18.92 -13.41 4.76
N LYS A 222 -19.26 -14.33 3.85
CA LYS A 222 -18.54 -14.56 2.58
C LYS A 222 -18.76 -13.41 1.59
N ARG A 223 -19.95 -12.82 1.58
CA ARG A 223 -20.33 -11.70 0.69
C ARG A 223 -19.60 -10.40 1.06
N ILE A 224 -19.28 -10.23 2.34
CA ILE A 224 -18.58 -9.07 2.89
C ILE A 224 -17.07 -9.31 3.12
N SER A 225 -16.53 -10.46 2.72
CA SER A 225 -15.10 -10.79 2.83
C SER A 225 -14.30 -10.03 1.76
N ASP A 226 -14.30 -8.71 1.83
CA ASP A 226 -13.60 -7.77 0.95
C ASP A 226 -13.22 -6.55 1.78
N PHE A 227 -11.92 -6.23 1.83
CA PHE A 227 -11.41 -5.14 2.66
C PHE A 227 -12.06 -3.78 2.29
N HIS A 228 -12.19 -3.47 1.01
CA HIS A 228 -12.71 -2.19 0.55
C HIS A 228 -14.21 -2.06 0.84
N LEU A 229 -14.95 -3.17 0.80
CA LEU A 229 -16.33 -3.20 1.27
C LEU A 229 -16.40 -2.96 2.79
N LEU A 230 -15.57 -3.63 3.58
CA LEU A 230 -15.52 -3.43 5.03
C LEU A 230 -15.20 -1.98 5.38
N LEU A 231 -14.25 -1.34 4.68
CA LEU A 231 -13.91 0.06 4.86
C LEU A 231 -15.09 0.99 4.50
N PHE A 232 -15.85 0.66 3.46
CA PHE A 232 -17.06 1.41 3.11
C PHE A 232 -18.14 1.31 4.20
N VAL A 233 -18.37 0.10 4.74
CA VAL A 233 -19.35 -0.11 5.83
C VAL A 233 -18.89 0.53 7.14
N ALA A 234 -17.57 0.53 7.42
CA ALA A 234 -16.98 1.11 8.62
C ALA A 234 -17.27 2.61 8.80
N GLN A 235 -17.66 3.33 7.74
CA GLN A 235 -18.09 4.73 7.84
C GLN A 235 -19.36 4.92 8.69
N PHE A 236 -20.11 3.84 8.94
CA PHE A 236 -21.39 3.85 9.66
C PHE A 236 -21.34 3.08 10.99
N LEU A 237 -20.15 2.67 11.42
CA LEU A 237 -19.92 1.82 12.58
C LEU A 237 -19.03 2.53 13.60
N ASP A 238 -19.13 2.14 14.87
CA ASP A 238 -18.15 2.58 15.87
C ASP A 238 -16.77 1.95 15.58
N VAL A 239 -15.77 2.80 15.40
CA VAL A 239 -14.42 2.37 15.01
C VAL A 239 -13.74 1.54 16.10
N SER A 240 -14.08 1.78 17.38
CA SER A 240 -13.41 1.14 18.51
C SER A 240 -13.98 -0.24 18.84
N SER A 241 -15.22 -0.51 18.48
CA SER A 241 -15.96 -1.71 18.89
C SER A 241 -16.56 -2.50 17.73
N ASP A 242 -17.37 -1.86 16.89
CA ASP A 242 -18.14 -2.54 15.85
C ASP A 242 -17.25 -2.97 14.66
N VAL A 243 -16.38 -2.06 14.20
CA VAL A 243 -15.48 -2.30 13.06
C VAL A 243 -14.58 -3.53 13.28
N PRO A 244 -13.81 -3.64 14.38
CA PRO A 244 -12.98 -4.82 14.61
C PRO A 244 -13.81 -6.09 14.83
N ALA A 245 -14.99 -6.00 15.46
CA ALA A 245 -15.85 -7.16 15.66
C ALA A 245 -16.43 -7.73 14.34
N LEU A 246 -16.80 -6.85 13.40
CA LEU A 246 -17.27 -7.26 12.08
C LEU A 246 -16.13 -7.89 11.26
N ALA A 247 -14.94 -7.28 11.30
CA ALA A 247 -13.74 -7.81 10.67
C ALA A 247 -13.33 -9.18 11.25
N GLU A 248 -13.47 -9.39 12.57
CA GLU A 248 -13.23 -10.70 13.19
C GLU A 248 -14.20 -11.77 12.69
N CYS A 249 -15.46 -11.42 12.45
CA CYS A 249 -16.40 -12.35 11.83
C CYS A 249 -15.90 -12.81 10.46
N VAL A 250 -15.35 -11.89 9.66
CA VAL A 250 -14.72 -12.21 8.37
C VAL A 250 -13.49 -13.09 8.56
N ARG A 251 -12.61 -12.79 9.51
CA ARG A 251 -11.43 -13.62 9.82
C ARG A 251 -11.79 -15.06 10.18
N LEU A 252 -12.73 -15.22 11.12
CA LEU A 252 -13.15 -16.52 11.64
C LEU A 252 -14.19 -17.22 10.76
N GLN A 253 -14.68 -16.53 9.73
CA GLN A 253 -15.77 -16.98 8.86
C GLN A 253 -17.02 -17.39 9.67
N SER A 254 -17.28 -16.67 10.76
CA SER A 254 -18.40 -16.91 11.66
C SER A 254 -19.68 -16.20 11.19
N PRO A 255 -20.86 -16.60 11.69
CA PRO A 255 -22.09 -15.87 11.43
C PRO A 255 -22.00 -14.41 11.85
N VAL A 256 -22.41 -13.50 10.96
CA VAL A 256 -22.48 -12.06 11.25
C VAL A 256 -23.66 -11.80 12.20
N PRO A 257 -23.45 -11.09 13.32
CA PRO A 257 -24.53 -10.70 14.24
C PRO A 257 -25.70 -10.00 13.52
N GLU A 258 -26.93 -10.28 13.95
CA GLU A 258 -28.16 -9.81 13.31
C GLU A 258 -28.20 -8.28 13.18
N GLY A 259 -27.72 -7.54 14.19
CA GLY A 259 -27.66 -6.08 14.14
C GLY A 259 -26.81 -5.55 12.97
N TYR A 260 -25.62 -6.12 12.74
CA TYR A 260 -24.78 -5.73 11.62
C TYR A 260 -25.38 -6.17 10.28
N ALA A 261 -25.98 -7.36 10.23
CA ALA A 261 -26.64 -7.85 9.03
C ALA A 261 -27.77 -6.90 8.57
N LEU A 262 -28.65 -6.50 9.50
CA LEU A 262 -29.74 -5.57 9.22
C LEU A 262 -29.22 -4.20 8.79
N LEU A 263 -28.16 -3.69 9.42
CA LEU A 263 -27.55 -2.41 9.05
C LEU A 263 -27.00 -2.45 7.62
N ILE A 264 -26.23 -3.49 7.28
CA ILE A 264 -25.64 -3.66 5.94
C ILE A 264 -26.74 -3.82 4.88
N GLU A 265 -27.79 -4.60 5.17
CA GLU A 265 -28.93 -4.75 4.26
C GLU A 265 -29.72 -3.46 4.10
N SER A 266 -29.90 -2.69 5.17
CA SER A 266 -30.56 -1.37 5.13
C SER A 266 -29.78 -0.40 4.24
N MET A 267 -28.46 -0.31 4.41
CA MET A 267 -27.57 0.49 3.56
C MET A 267 -27.71 0.11 2.09
N ALA A 268 -27.66 -1.18 1.77
CA ALA A 268 -27.81 -1.69 0.41
C ALA A 268 -29.19 -1.41 -0.22
N ASN A 269 -30.22 -1.21 0.60
CA ASN A 269 -31.59 -0.92 0.16
C ASN A 269 -31.98 0.56 0.23
N THR A 270 -31.03 1.45 0.57
CA THR A 270 -31.26 2.91 0.61
C THR A 270 -31.25 3.56 -0.80
N CYS A 271 -31.10 2.78 -1.86
CA CYS A 271 -31.12 3.23 -3.26
C CYS A 271 -32.50 3.19 -3.91
#